data_AF-A0A8H4SSZ0-F1
#
_entry.id   AF-A0A8H4SSZ0-F1
#
_cell.length_a   1.000
_cell.length_b   1.000
_cell.length_c   1.000
_cell.angle_alpha   90.00
_cell.angle_beta   90.00
_cell.angle_gamma   90.00
#
_symmetry.space_group_name_H-M   'P 1'
#
loop_
_entity.id
_entity.type
_entity.pdbx_description
1 polymer ?
#
loop_
_entity_poly.entity_id
_entity_poly.type
_entity_poly.pdbx_seq_one_letter_code
_entity_poly.pdbx_strand_id
1 'polypeptide(L)'
;MVQQPATNSPNTVHMGGDESLDITLEEPTVRRTLVRRRKPVTGSENRLRLDIHKAHILCLLGHVYTRNLWCNDDDVQQYLKQMLPKQAISLLNPRESMPQFQRSTTFIDGLKQASEAFVRRFKITAPGLRRPYWAENLEECKDIAASIMRDGEIISTREEFREQAKKLQGSRDFGAQLFCALLRSAAVEARLVCSLQVLPFFGVAKGTSPEKPKRDYIVISSDDNLSSSDDRVVTQSSSPPAKGRRLGQPSFKTQVRPSSSNNLHRSRNFTNSPYPVFWVEVFNEAVQKWIPVDPLVTKTVAKPSKFEPPA
;
A
#
# COMPACT_ATOMS: atom_id res chain seq x y z
N MET A 1 -62.28 -30.65 -70.80
CA MET A 1 -61.57 -31.20 -71.97
C MET A 1 -60.08 -30.93 -71.73
N VAL A 2 -59.31 -31.91 -71.24
CA VAL A 2 -58.70 -33.07 -71.93
C VAL A 2 -57.30 -32.74 -72.50
N GLN A 3 -56.30 -33.42 -71.90
CA GLN A 3 -55.04 -33.98 -72.45
C GLN A 3 -53.86 -33.10 -72.95
N GLN A 4 -52.70 -33.35 -72.30
CA GLN A 4 -51.33 -33.45 -72.84
C GLN A 4 -51.16 -34.69 -73.77
N PRO A 5 -49.98 -35.06 -74.36
CA PRO A 5 -48.67 -34.39 -74.61
C PRO A 5 -48.07 -34.70 -76.03
N ALA A 6 -46.84 -34.22 -76.35
CA ALA A 6 -45.74 -34.96 -77.04
C ALA A 6 -44.50 -34.05 -77.30
N THR A 7 -43.36 -34.26 -76.62
CA THR A 7 -42.11 -34.99 -77.00
C THR A 7 -41.05 -34.21 -77.78
N ASN A 8 -39.85 -33.99 -77.20
CA ASN A 8 -38.61 -34.72 -77.57
C ASN A 8 -37.34 -34.16 -76.88
N SER A 9 -36.61 -35.07 -76.23
CA SER A 9 -35.16 -35.05 -75.96
C SER A 9 -34.46 -35.94 -77.03
N PRO A 10 -33.13 -36.23 -77.07
CA PRO A 10 -32.04 -35.95 -76.11
C PRO A 10 -30.65 -35.63 -76.74
N ASN A 11 -29.62 -35.59 -75.86
CA ASN A 11 -28.16 -35.82 -76.05
C ASN A 11 -27.27 -34.60 -75.73
N THR A 12 -26.10 -34.66 -75.08
CA THR A 12 -25.38 -35.65 -74.23
C THR A 12 -24.28 -34.87 -73.46
N VAL A 13 -23.92 -35.38 -72.28
CA VAL A 13 -22.95 -34.87 -71.28
C VAL A 13 -21.48 -35.10 -71.69
N HIS A 14 -20.58 -34.12 -71.48
CA HIS A 14 -19.32 -34.25 -70.69
C HIS A 14 -18.38 -33.05 -70.84
N MET A 15 -18.17 -32.31 -69.74
CA MET A 15 -16.94 -31.59 -69.31
C MET A 15 -17.12 -31.46 -67.78
N GLY A 16 -16.24 -31.88 -66.88
CA GLY A 16 -14.80 -31.76 -66.89
C GLY A 16 -14.40 -30.71 -65.85
N GLY A 17 -14.19 -31.13 -64.60
CA GLY A 17 -13.42 -30.41 -63.56
C GLY A 17 -14.12 -29.24 -62.84
N ASP A 18 -14.79 -29.54 -61.74
CA ASP A 18 -15.08 -28.59 -60.65
C ASP A 18 -13.98 -28.79 -59.58
N GLU A 19 -12.99 -27.90 -59.55
CA GLU A 19 -12.16 -27.67 -58.37
C GLU A 19 -12.47 -26.27 -57.85
N SER A 20 -13.52 -26.19 -57.04
CA SER A 20 -13.77 -25.03 -56.20
C SER A 20 -12.64 -24.90 -55.17
N LEU A 21 -11.90 -23.80 -55.24
CA LEU A 21 -10.95 -23.40 -54.20
C LEU A 21 -11.75 -22.99 -52.96
N ASP A 22 -11.94 -23.93 -52.03
CA ASP A 22 -12.52 -23.66 -50.72
C ASP A 22 -11.44 -23.05 -49.81
N ILE A 23 -11.47 -21.73 -49.65
CA ILE A 23 -10.61 -21.03 -48.68
C ILE A 23 -11.29 -21.10 -47.32
N THR A 24 -10.97 -22.15 -46.57
CA THR A 24 -11.34 -22.25 -45.16
C THR A 24 -10.52 -21.24 -44.35
N LEU A 25 -11.12 -20.08 -44.04
CA LEU A 25 -10.58 -19.16 -43.05
C LEU A 25 -10.74 -19.79 -41.67
N GLU A 26 -9.69 -20.43 -41.16
CA GLU A 26 -9.63 -20.77 -39.74
C GLU A 26 -9.73 -19.48 -38.92
N GLU A 27 -10.81 -19.34 -38.14
CA GLU A 27 -10.95 -18.25 -37.20
C GLU A 27 -9.77 -18.29 -36.22
N PRO A 28 -9.01 -17.19 -36.06
CA PRO A 28 -8.00 -17.15 -35.03
C PRO A 28 -8.72 -17.26 -33.68
N THR A 29 -8.57 -18.39 -33.02
CA THR A 29 -9.03 -18.69 -31.65
C THR A 29 -8.23 -17.89 -30.61
N VAL A 30 -8.00 -16.60 -30.85
CA VAL A 30 -7.52 -15.68 -29.84
C VAL A 30 -8.76 -15.07 -29.20
N ARG A 31 -9.19 -15.62 -28.06
CA ARG A 31 -10.11 -14.95 -27.14
C ARG A 31 -9.47 -13.63 -26.72
N ARG A 32 -9.69 -12.56 -27.50
CA ARG A 32 -9.37 -11.19 -27.09
C ARG A 32 -10.22 -10.93 -25.86
N THR A 33 -9.58 -10.91 -24.70
CA THR A 33 -10.21 -10.40 -23.48
C THR A 33 -10.64 -8.97 -23.80
N LEU A 34 -11.94 -8.74 -23.99
CA LEU A 34 -12.51 -7.42 -24.18
C LEU A 34 -12.16 -6.62 -22.93
N VAL A 35 -11.09 -5.83 -22.99
CA VAL A 35 -10.75 -4.87 -21.94
C VAL A 35 -11.92 -3.91 -21.88
N ARG A 36 -12.79 -4.10 -20.89
CA ARG A 36 -13.98 -3.28 -20.68
C ARG A 36 -13.51 -1.86 -20.40
N ARG A 37 -13.50 -1.00 -21.43
CA ARG A 37 -13.15 0.41 -21.29
C ARG A 37 -14.11 1.01 -20.26
N ARG A 38 -13.55 1.54 -19.17
CA ARG A 38 -14.32 2.22 -18.12
C ARG A 38 -15.06 3.40 -18.75
N LYS A 39 -16.33 3.57 -18.39
CA LYS A 39 -17.16 4.67 -18.90
C LYS A 39 -16.55 6.02 -18.49
N PRO A 40 -16.53 7.03 -19.37
CA PRO A 40 -16.14 8.38 -19.00
C PRO A 40 -17.05 8.91 -17.88
N VAL A 41 -16.46 9.63 -16.93
CA VAL A 41 -17.20 10.28 -15.84
C VAL A 41 -18.05 11.40 -16.44
N THR A 42 -19.36 11.40 -16.15
CA THR A 42 -20.29 12.40 -16.68
C THR A 42 -20.16 13.75 -15.96
N GLY A 43 -20.69 14.83 -16.54
CA GLY A 43 -20.66 16.16 -15.91
C GLY A 43 -21.42 16.22 -14.57
N SER A 44 -22.55 15.53 -14.47
CA SER A 44 -23.31 15.41 -13.21
C SER A 44 -22.56 14.61 -12.16
N GLU A 45 -21.90 13.52 -12.57
CA GLU A 45 -21.04 12.74 -11.69
C GLU A 45 -19.84 13.57 -11.20
N ASN A 46 -19.19 14.34 -12.06
CA ASN A 46 -18.10 15.24 -11.65
C ASN A 46 -18.53 16.23 -10.57
N ARG A 47 -19.72 16.83 -10.70
CA ARG A 47 -20.28 17.73 -9.68
C ARG A 47 -20.52 17.01 -8.36
N LEU A 48 -21.13 15.83 -8.40
CA LEU A 48 -21.34 15.01 -7.19
C LEU A 48 -20.01 14.61 -6.52
N ARG A 49 -19.01 14.20 -7.31
CA ARG A 49 -17.67 13.86 -6.80
C ARG A 49 -17.01 15.06 -6.12
N LEU A 50 -17.18 16.26 -6.67
CA LEU A 50 -16.68 17.50 -6.07
C LEU A 50 -17.37 17.80 -4.73
N ASP A 51 -18.68 17.64 -4.65
CA ASP A 51 -19.44 17.88 -3.42
C ASP A 51 -19.05 16.86 -2.32
N ILE A 52 -18.91 15.58 -2.68
CA ILE A 52 -18.42 14.53 -1.77
C ILE A 52 -16.98 14.83 -1.32
N HIS A 53 -16.11 15.26 -2.23
CA HIS A 53 -14.72 15.62 -1.89
C HIS A 53 -14.66 16.77 -0.88
N LYS A 54 -15.45 17.84 -1.08
CA LYS A 54 -15.55 18.95 -0.13
C LYS A 54 -16.03 18.49 1.24
N ALA A 55 -17.11 17.70 1.29
CA ALA A 55 -17.62 17.16 2.54
C ALA A 55 -16.57 16.30 3.25
N HIS A 56 -15.86 15.45 2.51
CA HIS A 56 -14.81 14.60 3.07
C HIS A 56 -13.62 15.41 3.62
N ILE A 57 -13.21 16.50 2.97
CA ILE A 57 -12.21 17.43 3.54
C ILE A 57 -12.66 17.93 4.90
N LEU A 58 -13.90 18.42 5.01
CA LEU A 58 -14.43 18.96 6.27
C LEU A 58 -14.43 17.91 7.38
N CYS A 59 -14.84 16.67 7.07
CA CYS A 59 -14.79 15.56 8.02
C CYS A 59 -13.35 15.27 8.48
N LEU A 60 -12.39 15.23 7.56
CA LEU A 60 -10.98 14.98 7.90
C LEU A 60 -10.37 16.13 8.72
N LEU A 61 -10.70 17.39 8.40
CA LEU A 61 -10.26 18.55 9.17
C LEU A 61 -10.84 18.52 10.59
N GLY A 62 -12.13 18.22 10.74
CA GLY A 62 -12.77 18.05 12.05
C GLY A 62 -12.14 16.92 12.87
N HIS A 63 -11.81 15.80 12.21
CA HIS A 63 -11.07 14.70 12.82
C HIS A 63 -9.70 15.16 13.34
N VAL A 64 -8.87 15.78 12.49
CA VAL A 64 -7.52 16.25 12.86
C VAL A 64 -7.59 17.29 13.98
N TYR A 65 -8.53 18.23 13.92
CA TYR A 65 -8.76 19.22 14.96
C TYR A 65 -9.06 18.55 16.31
N THR A 66 -9.96 17.57 16.30
CA THR A 66 -10.35 16.83 17.51
C THR A 66 -9.18 16.03 18.08
N ARG A 67 -8.42 15.32 17.23
CA ARG A 67 -7.21 14.59 17.66
C ARG A 67 -6.16 15.53 18.25
N ASN A 68 -5.93 16.68 17.61
CA ASN A 68 -4.98 17.67 18.09
C ASN A 68 -5.36 18.24 19.46
N LEU A 69 -6.65 18.43 19.73
CA LEU A 69 -7.15 18.81 21.05
C LEU A 69 -6.90 17.70 22.08
N TRP A 70 -7.13 16.44 21.74
CA TRP A 70 -6.90 15.32 22.66
C TRP A 70 -5.42 15.05 22.92
N CYS A 71 -4.52 15.43 22.01
CA CYS A 71 -3.07 15.47 22.30
C CYS A 71 -2.69 16.46 23.41
N ASN A 72 -3.57 17.42 23.74
CA ASN A 72 -3.41 18.36 24.85
C ASN A 72 -4.10 17.90 26.15
N ASP A 73 -4.59 16.65 26.20
CA ASP A 73 -5.22 16.13 27.39
C ASP A 73 -4.18 15.81 28.48
N ASP A 74 -4.36 16.38 29.68
CA ASP A 74 -3.41 16.28 30.78
C ASP A 74 -3.19 14.84 31.25
N ASP A 75 -4.24 14.01 31.30
CA ASP A 75 -4.14 12.61 31.73
C ASP A 75 -3.29 11.79 30.74
N VAL A 76 -3.49 12.03 29.44
CA VAL A 76 -2.69 11.41 28.38
C VAL A 76 -1.23 11.86 28.51
N GLN A 77 -0.99 13.16 28.60
CA GLN A 77 0.35 13.72 28.69
C GLN A 77 1.10 13.22 29.93
N GLN A 78 0.44 13.20 31.08
CA GLN A 78 1.01 12.73 32.34
C GLN A 78 1.40 11.25 32.28
N TYR A 79 0.57 10.41 31.66
CA TYR A 79 0.90 9.00 31.45
C TYR A 79 2.09 8.83 30.50
N LEU A 80 2.04 9.49 29.34
CA LEU A 80 3.08 9.39 28.31
C LEU A 80 4.43 9.92 28.79
N LYS A 81 4.45 11.00 29.59
CA LYS A 81 5.68 11.59 30.12
C LYS A 81 6.56 10.60 30.88
N GLN A 82 5.96 9.61 31.53
CA GLN A 82 6.67 8.54 32.27
C GLN A 82 7.51 7.63 31.36
N MET A 83 7.31 7.72 30.04
CA MET A 83 8.12 7.01 29.05
C MET A 83 9.48 7.68 28.82
N LEU A 84 9.62 8.98 29.13
CA LEU A 84 10.85 9.73 28.92
C LEU A 84 11.76 9.65 30.15
N PRO A 85 13.00 9.19 30.00
CA PRO A 85 14.02 9.36 31.02
C PRO A 85 14.25 10.84 31.33
N LYS A 86 14.62 11.16 32.58
CA LYS A 86 14.95 12.55 32.98
C LYS A 86 16.02 13.18 32.07
N GLN A 87 16.98 12.37 31.62
CA GLN A 87 18.00 12.80 30.67
C GLN A 87 17.39 13.26 29.35
N ALA A 88 16.48 12.49 28.75
CA ALA A 88 15.82 12.85 27.50
C ALA A 88 15.04 14.18 27.65
N ILE A 89 14.33 14.36 28.76
CA ILE A 89 13.61 15.62 29.06
C ILE A 89 14.59 16.81 29.15
N SER A 90 15.74 16.63 29.79
CA SER A 90 16.78 17.67 29.86
C SER A 90 17.39 18.00 28.51
N LEU A 91 17.48 17.03 27.59
CA LEU A 91 18.00 17.27 26.24
C LEU A 91 16.97 17.97 25.35
N LEU A 92 15.67 17.67 25.54
CA LEU A 92 14.57 18.35 24.86
C LEU A 92 14.42 19.81 25.29
N ASN A 93 14.99 20.21 26.42
CA ASN A 93 14.94 21.57 26.96
C ASN A 93 16.36 22.07 27.30
N PRO A 94 17.23 22.31 26.30
CA PRO A 94 18.60 22.73 26.53
C PRO A 94 18.64 24.13 27.16
N ARG A 95 19.57 24.36 28.09
CA ARG A 95 19.71 25.65 28.79
C ARG A 95 20.03 26.78 27.81
N GLU A 96 19.41 27.94 28.00
CA GLU A 96 19.63 29.13 27.17
C GLU A 96 21.08 29.63 27.18
N SER A 97 21.81 29.37 28.26
CA SER A 97 23.24 29.73 28.40
C SER A 97 24.18 28.94 27.48
N MET A 98 23.71 27.84 26.87
CA MET A 98 24.53 27.05 25.95
C MET A 98 24.66 27.77 24.59
N PRO A 99 25.81 27.63 23.89
CA PRO A 99 25.97 28.12 22.53
C PRO A 99 24.86 27.61 21.60
N GLN A 100 24.44 28.46 20.64
CA GLN A 100 23.33 28.18 19.72
C GLN A 100 23.43 26.80 19.05
N PHE A 101 24.61 26.49 18.47
CA PHE A 101 24.85 25.22 17.80
C PHE A 101 24.66 24.03 18.77
N GLN A 102 25.21 24.14 19.98
CA GLN A 102 25.11 23.11 21.00
C GLN A 102 23.65 22.91 21.45
N ARG A 103 22.89 23.99 21.67
CA ARG A 103 21.43 23.91 21.96
C ARG A 103 20.71 23.12 20.88
N SER A 104 20.97 23.44 19.61
CA SER A 104 20.34 22.74 18.48
C SER A 104 20.71 21.26 18.45
N THR A 105 21.99 20.91 18.58
CA THR A 105 22.42 19.49 18.56
C THR A 105 21.86 18.71 19.74
N THR A 106 21.88 19.31 20.94
CA THR A 106 21.31 18.72 22.16
C THR A 106 19.82 18.47 22.02
N PHE A 107 19.07 19.43 21.47
CA PHE A 107 17.64 19.28 21.20
C PHE A 107 17.36 18.13 20.22
N ILE A 108 18.10 18.06 19.11
CA ILE A 108 18.00 16.97 18.13
C ILE A 108 18.28 15.61 18.77
N ASP A 109 19.27 15.51 19.66
CA ASP A 109 19.57 14.27 20.37
C ASP A 109 18.48 13.90 21.39
N GLY A 110 17.86 14.88 22.04
CA GLY A 110 16.67 14.69 22.85
C GLY A 110 15.51 14.08 22.05
N LEU A 111 15.26 14.59 20.84
CA LEU A 111 14.23 14.06 19.94
C LEU A 111 14.51 12.61 19.55
N LYS A 112 15.76 12.27 19.21
CA LYS A 112 16.16 10.88 18.91
C LYS A 112 15.89 9.94 20.09
N GLN A 113 16.25 10.36 21.31
CA GLN A 113 16.00 9.56 22.51
C GLN A 113 14.51 9.41 22.81
N ALA A 114 13.72 10.47 22.64
CA ALA A 114 12.26 10.41 22.78
C ALA A 114 11.63 9.47 21.74
N SER A 115 12.06 9.54 20.48
CA SER A 115 11.64 8.64 19.41
C SER A 115 11.95 7.18 19.76
N GLU A 116 13.16 6.91 20.23
CA GLU A 116 13.60 5.56 20.59
C GLU A 116 12.82 5.01 21.81
N ALA A 117 12.62 5.83 22.84
CA ALA A 117 11.81 5.48 24.00
C ALA A 117 10.35 5.16 23.63
N PHE A 118 9.79 5.92 22.69
CA PHE A 118 8.44 5.71 22.18
C PHE A 118 8.32 4.40 21.40
N VAL A 119 9.21 4.17 20.43
CA VAL A 119 9.22 2.95 19.58
C VAL A 119 9.37 1.67 20.39
N ARG A 120 10.16 1.70 21.47
CA ARG A 120 10.32 0.53 22.35
C ARG A 120 9.02 0.07 23.01
N ARG A 121 8.05 0.98 23.19
CA ARG A 121 6.84 0.71 23.96
C ARG A 121 5.59 0.65 23.07
N PHE A 122 5.51 1.47 22.02
CA PHE A 122 4.34 1.53 21.15
C PHE A 122 4.32 0.38 20.13
N LYS A 123 3.19 -0.32 20.02
CA LYS A 123 3.01 -1.45 19.08
C LYS A 123 2.00 -1.10 18.00
N ILE A 124 2.41 -1.23 16.73
CA ILE A 124 1.48 -1.07 15.61
C ILE A 124 0.66 -2.35 15.47
N THR A 125 -0.64 -2.26 15.74
CA THR A 125 -1.58 -3.39 15.74
C THR A 125 -2.80 -3.18 14.85
N ALA A 126 -3.00 -1.97 14.33
CA ALA A 126 -4.13 -1.61 13.48
C ALA A 126 -3.65 -0.93 12.18
N PRO A 127 -4.44 -0.99 11.09
CA PRO A 127 -4.15 -0.23 9.88
C PRO A 127 -4.36 1.28 10.11
N GLY A 128 -3.55 2.10 9.45
CA GLY A 128 -3.77 3.56 9.41
C GLY A 128 -4.73 3.98 8.30
N LEU A 129 -4.97 5.28 8.22
CA LEU A 129 -5.65 5.93 7.12
C LEU A 129 -4.90 5.68 5.80
N ARG A 130 -5.69 5.49 4.75
CA ARG A 130 -5.22 5.25 3.40
C ARG A 130 -6.04 6.09 2.45
N ARG A 131 -5.43 6.46 1.33
CA ARG A 131 -6.14 7.12 0.23
C ARG A 131 -7.32 6.25 -0.22
N PRO A 132 -8.56 6.75 -0.16
CA PRO A 132 -9.71 6.02 -0.66
C PRO A 132 -9.84 6.17 -2.18
N TYR A 133 -10.63 5.27 -2.75
CA TYR A 133 -10.88 5.12 -4.18
C TYR A 133 -12.38 5.03 -4.43
N TRP A 134 -12.84 5.44 -5.61
CA TRP A 134 -14.25 5.29 -5.96
C TRP A 134 -14.57 3.81 -6.17
N ALA A 135 -15.69 3.38 -5.63
CA ALA A 135 -16.27 2.08 -5.98
C ALA A 135 -16.80 2.12 -7.42
N GLU A 136 -16.61 1.03 -8.17
CA GLU A 136 -17.13 0.91 -9.53
C GLU A 136 -18.62 0.52 -9.56
N ASN A 137 -19.12 -0.06 -8.46
CA ASN A 137 -20.50 -0.50 -8.32
C ASN A 137 -20.94 -0.48 -6.85
N LEU A 138 -22.24 -0.69 -6.63
CA LEU A 138 -22.85 -0.65 -5.30
C LEU A 138 -22.31 -1.74 -4.36
N GLU A 139 -21.99 -2.91 -4.89
CA GLU A 139 -21.51 -4.03 -4.06
C GLU A 139 -20.09 -3.76 -3.55
N GLU A 140 -19.20 -3.28 -4.42
CA GLU A 140 -17.87 -2.83 -4.02
C GLU A 140 -17.95 -1.69 -2.98
N CYS A 141 -18.93 -0.78 -3.12
CA CYS A 141 -19.14 0.28 -2.15
C CYS A 141 -19.52 -0.28 -0.76
N LYS A 142 -20.40 -1.28 -0.71
CA LYS A 142 -20.79 -1.96 0.53
C LYS A 142 -19.63 -2.74 1.13
N ASP A 143 -18.85 -3.43 0.31
CA ASP A 143 -17.67 -4.18 0.75
C ASP A 143 -16.61 -3.26 1.37
N ILE A 144 -16.35 -2.10 0.74
CA ILE A 144 -15.45 -1.08 1.28
C ILE A 144 -15.97 -0.58 2.63
N ALA A 145 -17.26 -0.22 2.72
CA ALA A 145 -17.85 0.25 3.96
C ALA A 145 -17.74 -0.81 5.08
N ALA A 146 -18.03 -2.08 4.77
CA ALA A 146 -17.93 -3.18 5.71
C ALA A 146 -16.48 -3.45 6.16
N SER A 147 -15.49 -3.32 5.26
CA SER A 147 -14.08 -3.43 5.63
C SER A 147 -13.63 -2.28 6.53
N ILE A 148 -14.05 -1.04 6.25
CA ILE A 148 -13.75 0.12 7.10
C ILE A 148 -14.29 -0.10 8.51
N MET A 149 -15.53 -0.58 8.64
CA MET A 149 -16.15 -0.84 9.95
C MET A 149 -15.48 -1.99 10.72
N ARG A 150 -14.97 -3.01 10.02
CA ARG A 150 -14.30 -4.16 10.66
C ARG A 150 -12.84 -3.91 11.03
N ASP A 151 -12.11 -3.22 10.15
CA ASP A 151 -10.64 -3.10 10.25
C ASP A 151 -10.19 -1.70 10.71
N GLY A 152 -11.08 -0.71 10.69
CA GLY A 152 -10.77 0.66 11.08
C GLY A 152 -10.54 0.83 12.58
N GLU A 153 -9.54 1.63 12.93
CA GLU A 153 -9.33 2.09 14.30
C GLU A 153 -10.35 3.20 14.62
N ILE A 154 -11.40 2.82 15.36
CA ILE A 154 -12.47 3.74 15.76
C ILE A 154 -12.24 4.16 17.21
N ILE A 155 -11.97 5.45 17.40
CA ILE A 155 -11.84 6.09 18.72
C ILE A 155 -12.76 7.31 18.68
N SER A 156 -13.95 7.21 19.26
CA SER A 156 -15.03 8.19 19.09
C SER A 156 -15.05 9.24 20.19
N THR A 157 -14.56 8.91 21.39
CA THR A 157 -14.59 9.77 22.56
C THR A 157 -13.20 10.07 23.10
N ARG A 158 -13.09 11.14 23.89
CA ARG A 158 -11.84 11.51 24.56
C ARG A 158 -11.44 10.46 25.60
N GLU A 159 -12.42 9.88 26.26
CA GLU A 159 -12.26 8.84 27.27
C GLU A 159 -11.68 7.57 26.63
N GLU A 160 -12.21 7.16 25.48
CA GLU A 160 -11.62 6.07 24.68
C GLU A 160 -10.18 6.40 24.26
N PHE A 161 -9.89 7.65 23.85
CA PHE A 161 -8.53 8.06 23.50
C PHE A 161 -7.57 7.92 24.68
N ARG A 162 -7.98 8.31 25.90
CA ARG A 162 -7.21 8.11 27.14
C ARG A 162 -6.96 6.63 27.40
N GLU A 163 -7.98 5.79 27.27
CA GLU A 163 -7.84 4.34 27.48
C GLU A 163 -6.91 3.70 26.45
N GLN A 164 -7.02 4.06 25.17
CA GLN A 164 -6.13 3.54 24.13
C GLN A 164 -4.71 4.04 24.30
N ALA A 165 -4.49 5.28 24.76
CA ALA A 165 -3.17 5.83 25.05
C ALA A 165 -2.43 4.98 26.10
N LYS A 166 -3.14 4.48 27.12
CA LYS A 166 -2.59 3.59 28.15
C LYS A 166 -2.18 2.22 27.62
N LYS A 167 -2.81 1.74 26.54
CA LYS A 167 -2.48 0.44 25.92
C LYS A 167 -1.21 0.51 25.08
N LEU A 168 -0.80 1.70 24.65
CA LEU A 168 0.39 1.93 23.80
C LEU A 168 0.40 1.01 22.56
N GLN A 169 -0.76 0.80 21.96
CA GLN A 169 -0.89 0.05 20.73
C GLN A 169 -1.99 0.64 19.86
N GLY A 170 -1.90 0.47 18.55
CA GLY A 170 -2.89 1.00 17.61
C GLY A 170 -2.34 1.16 16.20
N SER A 171 -2.91 2.07 15.43
CA SER A 171 -2.39 2.42 14.11
C SER A 171 -1.12 3.27 14.23
N ARG A 172 -0.34 3.34 13.14
CA ARG A 172 0.80 4.26 13.03
C ARG A 172 0.37 5.73 13.14
N ASP A 173 -0.87 6.05 12.77
CA ASP A 173 -1.40 7.41 12.80
C ASP A 173 -1.76 7.81 14.23
N PHE A 174 -2.41 6.92 14.97
CA PHE A 174 -2.61 7.10 16.41
C PHE A 174 -1.28 7.16 17.16
N GLY A 175 -0.31 6.34 16.76
CA GLY A 175 1.05 6.43 17.28
C GLY A 175 1.69 7.81 17.08
N ALA A 176 1.53 8.45 15.91
CA ALA A 176 2.00 9.82 15.68
C ALA A 176 1.26 10.85 16.56
N GLN A 177 -0.04 10.67 16.79
CA GLN A 177 -0.84 11.51 17.71
C GLN A 177 -0.33 11.40 19.15
N LEU A 178 -0.07 10.18 19.65
CA LEU A 178 0.51 9.97 20.97
C LEU A 178 1.93 10.51 21.07
N PHE A 179 2.74 10.37 20.01
CA PHE A 179 4.08 10.94 19.99
C PHE A 179 4.05 12.48 20.07
N CYS A 180 3.08 13.13 19.41
CA CYS A 180 2.86 14.57 19.57
C CYS A 180 2.52 14.92 21.02
N ALA A 181 1.61 14.17 21.66
CA ALA A 181 1.23 14.39 23.06
C ALA A 181 2.42 14.16 24.03
N LEU A 182 3.25 13.15 23.76
CA LEU A 182 4.48 12.87 24.50
C LEU A 182 5.47 14.04 24.46
N LEU A 183 5.66 14.65 23.30
CA LEU A 183 6.57 15.79 23.16
C LEU A 183 6.01 17.03 23.88
N ARG A 184 4.69 17.28 23.76
CA ARG A 184 4.01 18.36 24.49
C ARG A 184 4.10 18.19 26.00
N SER A 185 4.02 16.97 26.52
CA SER A 185 4.16 16.71 27.97
C SER A 185 5.57 17.02 28.51
N ALA A 186 6.56 17.07 27.63
CA ALA A 186 7.93 17.50 27.90
C ALA A 186 8.18 19.00 27.59
N ALA A 187 7.11 19.79 27.43
CA ALA A 187 7.13 21.21 27.10
C ALA A 187 7.79 21.55 25.74
N VAL A 188 7.83 20.59 24.81
CA VAL A 188 8.30 20.84 23.44
C VAL A 188 7.17 21.44 22.62
N GLU A 189 7.44 22.53 21.91
CA GLU A 189 6.50 23.13 20.96
C GLU A 189 6.36 22.21 19.73
N ALA A 190 5.24 21.46 19.69
CA ALA A 190 5.01 20.39 18.71
C ALA A 190 3.67 20.53 17.99
N ARG A 191 3.69 20.47 16.66
CA ARG A 191 2.54 20.42 15.76
C ARG A 191 2.23 18.99 15.36
N LEU A 192 0.96 18.62 15.46
CA LEU A 192 0.45 17.41 14.79
C LEU A 192 0.19 17.76 13.33
N VAL A 193 0.87 17.09 12.41
CA VAL A 193 0.72 17.32 10.97
C VAL A 193 0.01 16.13 10.33
N CYS A 194 -0.92 16.42 9.41
CA CYS A 194 -1.70 15.41 8.70
C CYS A 194 -1.77 15.73 7.20
N SER A 195 -1.33 14.79 6.36
CA SER A 195 -1.58 14.80 4.93
C SER A 195 -2.96 14.20 4.66
N LEU A 196 -3.95 15.04 4.30
CA LEU A 196 -5.34 14.59 4.19
C LEU A 196 -5.53 13.57 3.06
N GLN A 197 -5.99 12.37 3.42
CA GLN A 197 -6.25 11.28 2.49
C GLN A 197 -7.66 11.39 1.88
N VAL A 198 -7.89 12.46 1.12
CA VAL A 198 -9.21 12.78 0.57
C VAL A 198 -9.54 11.88 -0.64
N LEU A 199 -10.81 11.52 -0.77
CA LEU A 199 -11.35 10.87 -1.98
C LEU A 199 -11.20 11.84 -3.16
N PRO A 200 -10.48 11.47 -4.24
CA PRO A 200 -10.21 12.40 -5.33
C PRO A 200 -11.49 12.72 -6.11
N PHE A 201 -11.70 13.98 -6.48
CA PHE A 201 -12.85 14.37 -7.31
C PHE A 201 -12.58 14.26 -8.81
N PHE A 202 -11.30 14.28 -9.20
CA PHE A 202 -10.84 14.06 -10.57
C PHE A 202 -10.08 12.73 -10.72
N GLY A 203 -10.13 12.15 -11.91
CA GLY A 203 -9.38 10.94 -12.26
C GLY A 203 -10.16 9.63 -12.13
N VAL A 204 -9.49 8.53 -12.47
CA VAL A 204 -10.08 7.18 -12.53
C VAL A 204 -10.25 6.59 -11.13
N ALA A 205 -11.32 5.79 -10.97
CA ALA A 205 -11.80 5.27 -9.69
C ALA A 205 -10.72 4.60 -8.81
N LYS A 206 -9.82 3.83 -9.43
CA LYS A 206 -8.63 3.25 -8.80
C LYS A 206 -7.42 3.85 -9.48
N GLY A 207 -6.53 4.49 -8.72
CA GLY A 207 -5.34 5.21 -9.19
C GLY A 207 -4.27 4.38 -9.90
N THR A 208 -4.61 3.23 -10.47
CA THR A 208 -3.78 2.52 -11.44
C THR A 208 -4.25 2.91 -12.84
N SER A 209 -3.38 3.60 -13.58
CA SER A 209 -3.43 3.52 -15.05
C SER A 209 -3.45 2.03 -15.40
N PRO A 210 -4.32 1.56 -16.33
CA PRO A 210 -4.26 0.17 -16.76
C PRO A 210 -2.83 -0.10 -17.21
N GLU A 211 -2.16 -1.07 -16.58
CA GLU A 211 -0.85 -1.53 -17.05
C GLU A 211 -1.02 -1.88 -18.53
N LYS A 212 -0.30 -1.15 -19.39
CA LYS A 212 -0.23 -1.56 -20.79
C LYS A 212 0.34 -2.99 -20.77
N PRO A 213 -0.37 -3.99 -21.32
CA PRO A 213 0.18 -5.34 -21.36
C PRO A 213 1.55 -5.28 -22.04
N LYS A 214 2.58 -5.77 -21.34
CA LYS A 214 3.91 -5.95 -21.94
C LYS A 214 3.73 -6.88 -23.13
N ARG A 215 4.21 -6.47 -24.30
CA ARG A 215 4.21 -7.33 -25.49
C ARG A 215 5.26 -8.41 -25.26
N ASP A 216 4.81 -9.63 -24.98
CA ASP A 216 5.69 -10.79 -25.04
C ASP A 216 6.04 -11.02 -26.51
N TYR A 217 7.33 -10.94 -26.83
CA TYR A 217 7.84 -11.31 -28.15
C TYR A 217 8.07 -12.82 -28.15
N ILE A 218 7.50 -13.51 -29.13
CA ILE A 218 7.77 -14.94 -29.34
C ILE A 218 9.10 -15.03 -30.07
N VAL A 219 10.13 -15.58 -29.42
CA VAL A 219 11.38 -15.97 -30.09
C VAL A 219 11.16 -17.35 -30.68
N ILE A 220 11.06 -17.42 -32.01
CA ILE A 220 11.09 -18.69 -32.73
C ILE A 220 12.56 -19.09 -32.85
N SER A 221 12.97 -20.11 -32.10
CA SER A 221 14.28 -20.77 -32.27
C SER A 221 14.14 -21.78 -33.40
N SER A 222 14.85 -21.56 -34.51
CA SER A 222 15.02 -22.56 -35.57
C SER A 222 16.24 -23.40 -35.23
N ASP A 223 16.02 -24.64 -34.81
CA ASP A 223 17.07 -25.66 -34.71
C ASP A 223 17.14 -26.42 -36.05
N ASP A 224 18.31 -26.42 -36.67
CA ASP A 224 18.75 -27.48 -37.59
C ASP A 224 20.08 -28.04 -37.06
N ASN A 225 20.05 -29.33 -36.74
CA ASN A 225 21.20 -30.12 -36.25
C ASN A 225 21.93 -30.80 -37.41
N LEU A 226 23.26 -30.66 -37.51
CA LEU A 226 24.15 -31.74 -37.97
C LEU A 226 25.58 -31.63 -37.38
N SER A 227 25.91 -32.58 -36.50
CA SER A 227 27.11 -33.45 -36.49
C SER A 227 28.55 -32.87 -36.47
N SER A 228 29.30 -33.14 -35.38
CA SER A 228 30.49 -34.03 -35.32
C SER A 228 31.66 -33.55 -34.40
N SER A 229 31.99 -34.41 -33.43
CA SER A 229 33.29 -34.81 -32.84
C SER A 229 34.35 -33.85 -32.24
N ASP A 230 34.68 -34.21 -30.99
CA ASP A 230 35.99 -34.32 -30.29
C ASP A 230 36.84 -33.11 -29.79
N ASP A 231 36.93 -33.10 -28.45
CA ASP A 231 38.08 -33.02 -27.53
C ASP A 231 38.98 -31.75 -27.36
N ARG A 232 38.81 -31.18 -26.14
CA ARG A 232 39.82 -30.73 -25.13
C ARG A 232 40.22 -29.25 -24.95
N VAL A 233 39.77 -28.74 -23.77
CA VAL A 233 40.53 -28.09 -22.64
C VAL A 233 41.12 -26.69 -22.94
N VAL A 234 40.73 -25.59 -22.27
CA VAL A 234 41.18 -25.14 -20.92
C VAL A 234 40.34 -23.93 -20.41
N THR A 235 39.75 -24.08 -19.20
CA THR A 235 39.49 -23.15 -18.05
C THR A 235 39.00 -21.70 -18.26
N GLN A 236 38.20 -21.03 -17.42
CA GLN A 236 37.64 -21.23 -16.06
C GLN A 236 36.57 -20.13 -15.87
N SER A 237 35.31 -20.46 -15.52
CA SER A 237 34.68 -20.39 -14.18
C SER A 237 34.30 -18.98 -13.69
N SER A 238 33.15 -18.71 -13.07
CA SER A 238 31.96 -19.52 -12.75
C SER A 238 30.96 -18.64 -11.99
N SER A 239 29.66 -18.81 -12.30
CA SER A 239 28.54 -18.60 -11.39
C SER A 239 27.88 -19.96 -11.12
N PRO A 240 27.44 -20.29 -9.89
CA PRO A 240 26.83 -21.61 -9.62
C PRO A 240 25.31 -21.62 -9.86
N PRO A 241 24.76 -22.65 -10.53
CA PRO A 241 23.35 -22.99 -10.47
C PRO A 241 23.07 -24.20 -9.57
N ALA A 242 21.81 -24.32 -9.15
CA ALA A 242 21.27 -25.36 -8.28
C ALA A 242 21.17 -26.75 -8.95
N LYS A 243 21.50 -27.82 -8.22
CA LYS A 243 21.09 -29.24 -8.43
C LYS A 243 21.20 -29.96 -7.06
N GLY A 244 20.48 -31.01 -6.70
CA GLY A 244 19.55 -31.92 -7.35
C GLY A 244 19.18 -33.03 -6.35
N ARG A 245 18.00 -33.64 -6.48
CA ARG A 245 17.56 -34.79 -5.67
C ARG A 245 18.27 -36.07 -6.13
N ARG A 246 18.80 -36.86 -5.20
CA ARG A 246 19.35 -38.21 -5.45
C ARG A 246 18.33 -39.28 -5.03
N LEU A 247 18.18 -40.27 -5.91
CA LEU A 247 17.42 -41.51 -5.71
C LEU A 247 18.27 -42.47 -4.86
N GLY A 248 17.72 -42.99 -3.75
CA GLY A 248 18.36 -44.08 -2.98
C GLY A 248 18.50 -43.89 -1.46
N GLN A 249 17.49 -43.40 -0.75
CA GLN A 249 17.50 -43.42 0.72
C GLN A 249 16.17 -43.98 1.28
N PRO A 250 16.19 -45.02 2.13
CA PRO A 250 14.97 -45.58 2.70
C PRO A 250 14.36 -44.57 3.68
N SER A 251 13.08 -44.26 3.49
CA SER A 251 12.34 -43.28 4.28
C SER A 251 11.72 -43.95 5.50
N PHE A 252 12.21 -43.62 6.71
CA PHE A 252 11.52 -43.96 7.95
C PHE A 252 10.31 -43.03 8.13
N LYS A 253 9.10 -43.61 8.24
CA LYS A 253 7.87 -42.86 8.51
C LYS A 253 7.85 -42.41 9.97
N THR A 254 8.26 -41.18 10.25
CA THR A 254 7.98 -40.54 11.54
C THR A 254 6.52 -40.07 11.55
N GLN A 255 5.71 -40.64 12.44
CA GLN A 255 4.34 -40.19 12.66
C GLN A 255 4.33 -38.75 13.17
N VAL A 256 3.79 -37.83 12.37
CA VAL A 256 3.51 -36.46 12.78
C VAL A 256 2.31 -36.50 13.72
N ARG A 257 2.56 -36.26 15.01
CA ARG A 257 1.49 -35.97 15.98
C ARG A 257 0.81 -34.65 15.56
N PRO A 258 -0.53 -34.56 15.57
CA PRO A 258 -1.21 -33.29 15.35
C PRO A 258 -0.87 -32.39 16.54
N SER A 259 -0.01 -31.41 16.31
CA SER A 259 0.15 -30.31 17.25
C SER A 259 -1.16 -29.52 17.21
N SER A 260 -1.84 -29.51 18.35
CA SER A 260 -2.95 -28.62 18.63
C SER A 260 -2.54 -27.20 18.21
N SER A 261 -3.23 -26.67 17.21
CA SER A 261 -3.05 -25.29 16.78
C SER A 261 -3.52 -24.38 17.90
N ASN A 262 -2.62 -24.04 18.81
CA ASN A 262 -2.75 -22.79 19.54
C ASN A 262 -2.75 -21.69 18.49
N ASN A 263 -3.92 -21.10 18.25
CA ASN A 263 -4.10 -19.88 17.48
C ASN A 263 -3.34 -18.74 18.17
N LEU A 264 -2.01 -18.76 18.09
CA LEU A 264 -1.20 -17.58 18.31
C LEU A 264 -1.58 -16.60 17.22
N HIS A 265 -2.18 -15.48 17.63
CA HIS A 265 -2.52 -14.32 16.82
C HIS A 265 -1.51 -14.11 15.68
N ARG A 266 -1.88 -14.59 14.48
CA ARG A 266 -1.16 -14.26 13.26
C ARG A 266 -1.25 -12.75 13.11
N SER A 267 -0.11 -12.06 13.21
CA SER A 267 0.01 -10.64 12.91
C SER A 267 -0.73 -10.38 11.59
N ARG A 268 -1.83 -9.64 11.65
CA ARG A 268 -2.58 -9.23 10.46
C ARG A 268 -1.67 -8.28 9.69
N ASN A 269 -0.98 -8.80 8.70
CA ASN A 269 -0.06 -8.02 7.88
C ASN A 269 -0.88 -7.12 6.96
N PHE A 270 -1.15 -5.89 7.40
CA PHE A 270 -1.72 -4.86 6.54
C PHE A 270 -0.61 -4.23 5.70
N THR A 271 -0.81 -4.11 4.38
CA THR A 271 0.10 -3.38 3.49
C THR A 271 0.01 -1.89 3.80
N ASN A 272 1.10 -1.34 4.36
CA ASN A 272 1.20 0.06 4.73
C ASN A 272 2.05 0.82 3.71
N SER A 273 1.70 2.07 3.45
CA SER A 273 2.53 2.97 2.64
C SER A 273 3.89 3.17 3.32
N PRO A 274 5.01 3.28 2.59
CA PRO A 274 6.28 3.68 3.17
C PRO A 274 6.30 5.15 3.65
N TYR A 275 5.24 5.92 3.36
CA TYR A 275 5.09 7.32 3.76
C TYR A 275 4.01 7.50 4.84
N PRO A 276 4.24 8.37 5.83
CA PRO A 276 3.28 8.65 6.88
C PRO A 276 2.09 9.51 6.38
N VAL A 277 0.93 9.32 7.00
CA VAL A 277 -0.21 10.24 6.87
C VAL A 277 -0.14 11.30 7.96
N PHE A 278 0.16 10.89 9.19
CA PHE A 278 0.44 11.77 10.32
C PHE A 278 1.91 11.76 10.69
N TRP A 279 2.44 12.93 11.05
CA TRP A 279 3.75 13.10 11.67
C TRP A 279 3.74 14.28 12.64
N VAL A 280 4.89 14.54 13.26
CA VAL A 280 5.05 15.67 14.18
C VAL A 280 6.09 16.63 13.62
N GLU A 281 5.81 17.93 13.66
CA GLU A 281 6.83 18.96 13.51
C GLU A 281 7.10 19.59 14.86
N VAL A 282 8.37 19.79 15.19
CA VAL A 282 8.78 20.45 16.45
C VAL A 282 9.56 21.71 16.16
N PHE A 283 9.38 22.73 16.98
CA PHE A 283 10.11 23.98 16.83
C PHE A 283 11.47 23.87 17.51
N ASN A 284 12.54 24.10 16.76
CA ASN A 284 13.88 24.25 17.30
C ASN A 284 14.18 25.73 17.49
N GLU A 285 14.04 26.21 18.72
CA GLU A 285 14.24 27.61 19.09
C GLU A 285 15.66 28.11 18.78
N ALA A 286 16.67 27.25 18.88
CA ALA A 286 18.05 27.67 18.67
C ALA A 286 18.28 28.14 17.22
N VAL A 287 17.60 27.53 16.25
CA VAL A 287 17.73 27.88 14.82
C VAL A 287 16.45 28.47 14.21
N GLN A 288 15.41 28.69 15.03
CA GLN A 288 14.11 29.25 14.63
C GLN A 288 13.47 28.50 13.45
N LYS A 289 13.49 27.16 13.50
CA LYS A 289 12.96 26.31 12.42
C LYS A 289 12.09 25.19 12.95
N TRP A 290 11.01 24.92 12.24
CA TRP A 290 10.23 23.70 12.38
C TRP A 290 10.97 22.54 11.72
N ILE A 291 11.09 21.43 12.44
CA ILE A 291 11.75 20.21 11.93
C ILE A 291 10.78 19.03 12.02
N PRO A 292 10.69 18.20 10.96
CA PRO A 292 9.82 17.04 10.97
C PRO A 292 10.45 15.89 11.74
N VAL A 293 9.61 15.16 12.46
CA VAL A 293 9.95 14.00 13.27
C VAL A 293 8.89 12.93 13.07
N ASP A 294 9.34 11.71 12.77
CA ASP A 294 8.47 10.55 12.74
C ASP A 294 9.23 9.31 13.22
N PRO A 295 8.87 8.80 14.41
CA PRO A 295 9.54 7.64 14.99
C PRO A 295 9.05 6.30 14.42
N LEU A 296 7.91 6.25 13.74
CA LEU A 296 7.24 4.99 13.38
C LEU A 296 7.43 4.60 11.92
N VAL A 297 7.22 5.53 10.97
CA VAL A 297 7.19 5.19 9.54
C VAL A 297 8.55 5.42 8.90
N THR A 298 9.01 6.67 8.85
CA THR A 298 10.31 7.07 8.30
C THR A 298 11.46 6.77 9.27
N LYS A 299 11.19 6.79 10.58
CA LYS A 299 12.19 6.65 11.66
C LYS A 299 13.28 7.72 11.56
N THR A 300 12.86 8.97 11.33
CA THR A 300 13.77 10.09 11.11
C THR A 300 13.44 11.31 11.95
N VAL A 301 14.49 12.10 12.21
CA VAL A 301 14.46 13.43 12.83
C VAL A 301 15.13 14.38 11.85
N ALA A 302 14.49 15.51 11.54
CA ALA A 302 15.00 16.57 10.66
C ALA A 302 15.38 16.09 9.23
N LYS A 303 14.58 15.19 8.65
CA LYS A 303 14.76 14.72 7.25
C LYS A 303 13.48 14.92 6.42
N PRO A 304 13.14 16.16 6.01
CA PRO A 304 11.89 16.46 5.30
C PRO A 304 11.69 15.66 4.00
N SER A 305 12.75 15.38 3.24
CA SER A 305 12.68 14.62 1.99
C SER A 305 12.22 13.16 2.15
N LYS A 306 12.09 12.65 3.37
CA LYS A 306 11.58 11.30 3.64
C LYS A 306 10.06 11.23 3.80
N PHE A 307 9.38 12.37 3.89
CA PHE A 307 7.94 12.46 4.14
C PHE A 307 7.12 12.55 2.85
N GLU A 308 7.74 12.96 1.75
CA GLU A 308 7.08 13.14 0.45
C GLU A 308 7.10 11.83 -0.36
N PRO A 309 5.93 11.32 -0.79
CA PRO A 309 5.85 10.25 -1.77
C PRO A 309 6.47 10.67 -3.12
N PRO A 310 7.01 9.73 -3.91
CA PRO A 310 7.51 10.04 -5.24
C PRO A 310 6.35 10.54 -6.13
N ALA A 311 6.66 11.50 -6.99
CA ALA A 311 5.74 12.07 -7.98
C ALA A 311 5.37 11.07 -9.07
#